data_AF-K7FPF8-F1
#
_entry.id   AF-K7FPF8-F1
#
_cell.length_a   1.000
_cell.length_b   1.000
_cell.length_c   1.000
_cell.angle_alpha   90.00
_cell.angle_beta   90.00
_cell.angle_gamma   90.00
#
_symmetry.space_group_name_H-M   'P 1'
#
loop_
_entity.id
_entity.type
_entity.pdbx_description
1 polymer ?
#
loop_
_entity_poly.entity_id
_entity_poly.type
_entity_poly.pdbx_seq_one_letter_code
_entity_poly.pdbx_strand_id
1 'polypeptide(L)'
;MGLALPPEVPHRGRHESQEPFLAWLLLLSNMSSVPWVHSVSYGDYEDSLSRAYLERVNVEFMKAAVRGLTVLFASGDEGAGCRKVAGGSHTFRPSFPASSPYVTTVGGTAFKNPFRVTWEVTDYISGGGFSSVFPMPDYQAAAVRNFLRSAPRLPPRSYYNSSGRAYPDLSALSDNYWVVTNRIPLPWVSGTSGSSLQASGGRGTLAGAVAGTCPAGQQCPCQEKGPSDALYDVTQGCHLGWLDAAVEGQGFCAGPSWDPVTGWGTPNFPQLLRALLSP
;
A
#
# COMPACT_ATOMS: atom_id res chain seq x y z
N MET A 1 7.69 -18.75 4.52
CA MET A 1 6.82 -18.98 5.70
C MET A 1 6.16 -17.65 5.98
N GLY A 2 4.90 -17.46 5.56
CA GLY A 2 4.18 -16.20 5.80
C GLY A 2 3.77 -16.14 7.26
N LEU A 3 4.18 -15.10 7.97
CA LEU A 3 3.72 -14.84 9.32
C LEU A 3 2.38 -14.10 9.20
N ALA A 4 1.27 -14.84 9.30
CA ALA A 4 -0.03 -14.23 9.51
C ALA A 4 -0.16 -13.94 11.02
N LEU A 5 -0.10 -12.67 11.40
CA LEU A 5 -0.51 -12.27 12.74
C LEU A 5 -2.05 -12.38 12.84
N PRO A 6 -2.60 -12.91 13.93
CA PRO A 6 -4.03 -13.14 14.05
C PRO A 6 -4.82 -11.81 14.01
N PRO A 7 -6.05 -11.80 13.46
CA PRO A 7 -6.91 -10.62 13.51
C PRO A 7 -7.40 -10.41 14.95
N GLU A 8 -6.92 -9.36 15.61
CA GLU A 8 -7.48 -8.93 16.88
C GLU A 8 -8.61 -7.90 16.68
N VAL A 9 -9.65 -8.07 17.48
CA VAL A 9 -10.89 -7.28 17.55
C VAL A 9 -10.56 -5.80 17.82
N PRO A 10 -11.24 -4.82 17.18
CA PRO A 10 -10.94 -3.41 17.38
C PRO A 10 -11.37 -2.95 18.77
N HIS A 11 -10.45 -3.01 19.74
CA HIS A 11 -10.61 -2.40 21.04
C HIS A 11 -9.90 -1.05 21.09
N ARG A 12 -10.60 -0.02 21.54
CA ARG A 12 -10.02 1.31 21.80
C ARG A 12 -9.06 1.23 22.99
N GLY A 13 -7.76 1.17 22.73
CA GLY A 13 -6.72 1.27 23.76
C GLY A 13 -5.38 1.66 23.14
N ARG A 14 -4.60 2.49 23.83
CA ARG A 14 -3.19 2.72 23.46
C ARG A 14 -2.43 1.43 23.76
N HIS A 15 -2.00 0.71 22.73
CA HIS A 15 -1.34 -0.59 22.86
C HIS A 15 0.18 -0.47 23.04
N GLU A 16 0.67 0.33 23.99
CA GLU A 16 2.14 0.45 24.20
C GLU A 16 2.80 -0.83 24.76
N SER A 17 2.02 -1.77 25.32
CA SER A 17 2.54 -2.97 26.01
C SER A 17 2.46 -4.28 25.21
N GLN A 18 1.87 -4.28 24.02
CA GLN A 18 1.67 -5.47 23.18
C GLN A 18 1.81 -5.14 21.70
N GLU A 19 2.97 -4.64 21.28
CA GLU A 19 3.26 -4.33 19.86
C GLU A 19 4.04 -5.49 19.22
N PRO A 20 3.37 -6.57 18.73
CA PRO A 20 4.05 -7.67 18.05
C PRO A 20 4.80 -7.19 16.81
N PHE A 21 4.37 -6.07 16.23
CA PHE A 21 4.93 -5.50 15.02
C PHE A 21 6.35 -4.94 15.20
N LEU A 22 6.57 -4.07 16.19
CA LEU A 22 7.92 -3.56 16.48
C LEU A 22 8.85 -4.69 16.94
N ALA A 23 8.35 -5.65 17.72
CA ALA A 23 9.13 -6.82 18.11
C ALA A 23 9.62 -7.63 16.89
N TRP A 24 8.76 -7.84 15.88
CA TRP A 24 9.14 -8.49 14.63
C TRP A 24 10.26 -7.73 13.88
N LEU A 25 10.17 -6.40 13.79
CA LEU A 25 11.21 -5.56 13.15
C LEU A 25 12.56 -5.64 13.87
N LEU A 26 12.54 -5.63 15.21
CA LEU A 26 13.75 -5.77 16.01
C LEU A 26 14.39 -7.15 15.84
N LEU A 27 13.58 -8.21 15.80
CA LEU A 27 14.05 -9.57 15.52
C LEU A 27 14.67 -9.66 14.12
N LEU A 28 14.03 -9.07 13.12
CA LEU A 28 14.54 -9.02 11.76
C LEU A 28 15.93 -8.38 11.71
N SER A 29 16.14 -7.28 12.44
CA SER A 29 17.46 -6.63 12.59
C SER A 29 18.51 -7.46 13.32
N ASN A 30 18.10 -8.43 14.15
CA ASN A 30 19.00 -9.25 14.96
C ASN A 30 19.42 -10.58 14.28
N MET A 31 18.89 -10.87 13.10
CA MET A 31 19.20 -12.08 12.34
C MET A 31 20.06 -11.76 11.12
N SER A 32 21.18 -12.44 10.95
CA SER A 32 22.11 -12.22 9.82
C SER A 32 21.59 -12.78 8.49
N SER A 33 20.81 -13.87 8.55
CA SER A 33 20.18 -14.49 7.39
C SER A 33 18.67 -14.42 7.54
N VAL A 34 18.01 -13.65 6.67
CA VAL A 34 16.56 -13.46 6.63
C VAL A 34 16.07 -13.57 5.18
N PRO A 35 14.80 -13.93 4.93
CA PRO A 35 14.22 -13.88 3.59
C PRO A 35 14.39 -12.49 2.95
N TRP A 36 14.69 -12.43 1.66
CA TRP A 36 14.84 -11.16 0.95
C TRP A 36 13.55 -10.35 0.83
N VAL A 37 12.41 -11.04 0.90
CA VAL A 37 11.07 -10.48 0.66
C VAL A 37 10.17 -10.80 1.85
N HIS A 38 9.55 -9.77 2.39
CA HIS A 38 8.59 -9.85 3.47
C HIS A 38 7.28 -9.20 3.02
N SER A 39 6.19 -9.98 2.96
CA SER A 39 4.84 -9.44 2.81
C SER A 39 4.19 -9.38 4.18
N VAL A 40 3.69 -8.21 4.55
CA VAL A 40 3.13 -7.94 5.87
C VAL A 40 1.71 -7.38 5.72
N SER A 41 0.79 -7.97 6.47
CA SER A 41 -0.58 -7.47 6.61
C SER A 41 -0.80 -7.03 8.04
N TYR A 42 -0.50 -5.76 8.30
CA TYR A 42 -0.62 -5.10 9.60
C TYR A 42 -0.83 -3.61 9.34
N GLY A 43 -1.69 -2.96 10.12
CA GLY A 43 -1.89 -1.53 10.00
C GLY A 43 -2.67 -0.95 11.18
N ASP A 44 -2.25 0.23 11.60
CA ASP A 44 -2.96 1.12 12.50
C ASP A 44 -3.24 2.43 11.77
N TYR A 45 -4.15 3.24 12.28
CA TYR A 45 -4.30 4.59 11.75
C TYR A 45 -3.08 5.44 12.12
N GLU A 46 -2.52 6.16 11.17
CA GLU A 46 -1.30 6.95 11.37
C GLU A 46 -1.48 7.97 12.52
N ASP A 47 -2.68 8.55 12.65
CA ASP A 47 -2.99 9.53 13.68
C ASP A 47 -3.21 8.93 15.09
N SER A 48 -3.37 7.60 15.21
CA SER A 48 -3.49 6.94 16.52
C SER A 48 -2.15 6.65 17.18
N LEU A 49 -1.05 6.71 16.42
CA LEU A 49 0.29 6.38 16.90
C LEU A 49 1.04 7.63 17.36
N SER A 50 1.95 7.46 18.33
CA SER A 50 2.83 8.55 18.73
C SER A 50 3.86 8.84 17.63
N ARG A 51 4.21 10.13 17.47
CA ARG A 51 5.25 10.53 16.50
C ARG A 51 6.58 9.80 16.74
N ALA A 52 6.95 9.62 18.01
CA ALA A 52 8.16 8.87 18.38
C ALA A 52 8.12 7.41 17.92
N TYR A 53 6.96 6.75 18.03
CA TYR A 53 6.78 5.39 17.54
C TYR A 53 6.86 5.31 16.01
N LEU A 54 6.12 6.18 15.31
CA LEU A 54 6.15 6.27 13.84
C LEU A 54 7.56 6.47 13.31
N GLU A 55 8.29 7.45 13.85
CA GLU A 55 9.68 7.74 13.48
C GLU A 55 10.59 6.55 13.79
N ARG A 56 10.46 5.93 14.97
CA ARG A 56 11.26 4.75 15.35
C ARG A 56 11.04 3.57 14.40
N VAL A 57 9.79 3.21 14.14
CA VAL A 57 9.45 2.12 13.21
C VAL A 57 9.96 2.45 11.81
N ASN A 58 9.86 3.71 11.38
CA ASN A 58 10.41 4.15 10.11
C ASN A 58 11.93 3.94 10.01
N VAL A 59 12.68 4.16 11.11
CA VAL A 59 14.11 3.82 11.18
C VAL A 59 14.36 2.32 11.01
N GLU A 60 13.51 1.47 11.58
CA GLU A 60 13.65 0.02 11.39
C GLU A 60 13.40 -0.40 9.93
N PHE A 61 12.50 0.26 9.21
CA PHE A 61 12.35 0.06 7.75
C PHE A 61 13.56 0.55 6.97
N MET A 62 14.14 1.70 7.34
CA MET A 62 15.41 2.15 6.74
C MET A 62 16.52 1.11 6.94
N LYS A 63 16.61 0.51 8.13
CA LYS A 63 17.56 -0.57 8.43
C LYS A 63 17.32 -1.81 7.56
N ALA A 64 16.06 -2.20 7.33
CA ALA A 64 15.73 -3.29 6.42
C ALA A 64 16.13 -2.96 4.97
N ALA A 65 15.86 -1.72 4.53
CA ALA A 65 16.18 -1.25 3.19
C ALA A 65 17.69 -1.24 2.92
N VAL A 66 18.53 -0.77 3.87
CA VAL A 66 20.00 -0.80 3.71
C VAL A 66 20.59 -2.21 3.71
N ARG A 67 19.84 -3.19 4.22
CA ARG A 67 20.20 -4.61 4.13
C ARG A 67 19.74 -5.27 2.83
N GLY A 68 19.10 -4.53 1.93
CA GLY A 68 18.57 -5.05 0.66
C GLY A 68 17.29 -5.87 0.82
N LEU A 69 16.55 -5.70 1.92
CA LEU A 69 15.29 -6.40 2.14
C LEU A 69 14.14 -5.62 1.53
N THR A 70 13.23 -6.32 0.88
CA THR A 70 11.97 -5.76 0.40
C THR A 70 10.87 -6.07 1.38
N VAL A 71 10.23 -5.02 1.89
CA VAL A 71 9.10 -5.13 2.79
C VAL A 71 7.88 -4.54 2.12
N LEU A 72 6.89 -5.38 1.84
CA LEU A 72 5.62 -5.00 1.25
C LEU A 72 4.54 -4.94 2.34
N PHE A 73 3.72 -3.90 2.31
CA PHE A 73 2.57 -3.75 3.19
C PHE A 73 1.27 -3.68 2.40
N ALA A 74 0.24 -4.36 2.90
CA ALA A 74 -1.13 -4.10 2.49
C ALA A 74 -1.50 -2.63 2.78
N SER A 75 -2.15 -1.94 1.83
CA SER A 75 -2.46 -0.52 1.97
C SER A 75 -3.64 -0.22 2.92
N GLY A 76 -4.44 -1.24 3.25
CA GLY A 76 -5.64 -1.14 4.07
C GLY A 76 -6.93 -1.40 3.26
N ASP A 77 -8.03 -1.65 3.95
CA ASP A 77 -9.31 -2.09 3.35
C ASP A 77 -10.45 -1.08 3.57
N GLU A 78 -10.13 0.16 3.95
CA GLU A 78 -11.09 1.23 4.26
C GLU A 78 -11.03 2.42 3.27
N GLY A 79 -10.48 2.20 2.07
CA GLY A 79 -10.30 3.26 1.07
C GLY A 79 -9.37 4.37 1.56
N ALA A 80 -9.81 5.63 1.44
CA ALA A 80 -9.09 6.78 1.99
C ALA A 80 -9.11 6.84 3.53
N GLY A 81 -9.89 5.98 4.17
CA GLY A 81 -10.13 6.03 5.60
C GLY A 81 -10.94 7.28 6.01
N CYS A 82 -11.36 7.28 7.26
CA CYS A 82 -12.39 8.18 7.74
C CYS A 82 -12.03 8.72 9.13
N ARG A 83 -11.80 10.03 9.26
CA ARG A 83 -11.54 10.68 10.55
C ARG A 83 -12.40 11.92 10.78
N LYS A 84 -13.08 11.94 11.92
CA LYS A 84 -13.72 13.15 12.45
C LYS A 84 -12.69 13.98 13.20
N VAL A 85 -12.52 15.25 12.82
CA VAL A 85 -11.63 16.20 13.52
C VAL A 85 -12.43 17.12 14.44
N ALA A 86 -11.72 17.76 15.38
CA ALA A 86 -12.31 18.75 16.28
C ALA A 86 -13.00 19.86 15.47
N GLY A 87 -14.18 20.29 15.92
CA GLY A 87 -15.02 21.24 15.18
C GLY A 87 -16.00 20.60 14.19
N GLY A 88 -16.03 19.27 14.09
CA GLY A 88 -17.05 18.54 13.32
C GLY A 88 -16.73 18.36 11.84
N SER A 89 -15.57 18.84 11.37
CA SER A 89 -15.09 18.57 10.01
C SER A 89 -14.60 17.12 9.86
N HIS A 90 -14.50 16.64 8.63
CA HIS A 90 -13.99 15.33 8.29
C HIS A 90 -12.72 15.44 7.45
N THR A 91 -11.87 14.42 7.56
CA THR A 91 -10.67 14.26 6.76
C THR A 91 -10.44 12.77 6.50
N PHE A 92 -9.69 12.45 5.45
CA PHE A 92 -9.19 11.11 5.21
C PHE A 92 -8.16 10.71 6.27
N ARG A 93 -7.99 9.40 6.42
CA ARG A 93 -7.29 8.80 7.54
C ARG A 93 -6.27 7.78 7.02
N PRO A 94 -5.03 8.21 6.73
CA PRO A 94 -4.00 7.31 6.25
C PRO A 94 -3.63 6.27 7.31
N SER A 95 -3.16 5.11 6.85
CA SER A 95 -2.72 3.99 7.69
C SER A 95 -1.21 3.88 7.72
N PHE A 96 -0.67 3.42 8.84
CA PHE A 96 0.74 3.09 9.03
C PHE A 96 0.84 1.60 9.41
N PRO A 97 1.78 0.81 8.86
CA PRO A 97 3.00 1.23 8.13
C PRO A 97 2.87 1.65 6.67
N ALA A 98 1.70 1.50 6.03
CA ALA A 98 1.50 1.81 4.61
C ALA A 98 1.96 3.22 4.19
N SER A 99 1.89 4.21 5.10
CA SER A 99 2.34 5.58 4.85
C SER A 99 3.86 5.80 4.97
N SER A 100 4.63 4.80 5.41
CA SER A 100 6.10 4.87 5.46
C SER A 100 6.68 5.06 4.05
N PRO A 101 7.67 5.95 3.86
CA PRO A 101 8.38 6.11 2.59
C PRO A 101 9.41 4.98 2.32
N TYR A 102 9.61 4.05 3.26
CA TYR A 102 10.61 2.98 3.14
C TYR A 102 10.00 1.58 2.97
N VAL A 103 8.70 1.49 2.69
CA VAL A 103 7.99 0.22 2.44
C VAL A 103 7.19 0.29 1.16
N THR A 104 7.15 -0.80 0.41
CA THR A 104 6.34 -0.89 -0.81
C THR A 104 4.90 -1.18 -0.43
N THR A 105 4.03 -0.19 -0.55
CA THR A 105 2.63 -0.30 -0.19
C THR A 105 1.83 -0.82 -1.38
N VAL A 106 1.04 -1.88 -1.15
CA VAL A 106 0.29 -2.62 -2.17
C VAL A 106 -1.21 -2.40 -1.97
N GLY A 107 -1.83 -1.75 -2.94
CA GLY A 107 -3.27 -1.54 -3.04
C GLY A 107 -4.01 -2.69 -3.71
N GLY A 108 -5.32 -2.51 -3.83
CA GLY A 108 -6.27 -3.51 -4.27
C GLY A 108 -6.94 -3.22 -5.61
N THR A 109 -7.05 -4.25 -6.43
CA THR A 109 -7.80 -4.23 -7.69
C THR A 109 -8.80 -5.38 -7.76
N ALA A 110 -9.76 -5.27 -8.67
CA ALA A 110 -10.71 -6.32 -8.98
C ALA A 110 -10.87 -6.42 -10.51
N PHE A 111 -11.32 -7.57 -10.99
CA PHE A 111 -11.74 -7.66 -12.39
C PHE A 111 -13.08 -6.95 -12.58
N LYS A 112 -13.22 -6.21 -13.69
CA LYS A 112 -14.51 -5.57 -14.05
C LYS A 112 -15.65 -6.58 -14.10
N ASN A 113 -15.36 -7.77 -14.63
CA ASN A 113 -16.27 -8.91 -14.59
C ASN A 113 -15.71 -9.94 -13.61
N PRO A 114 -16.39 -10.23 -12.48
CA PRO A 114 -15.86 -11.12 -11.44
C PRO A 114 -15.67 -12.57 -11.91
N PHE A 115 -16.27 -12.97 -13.04
CA PHE A 115 -16.17 -14.32 -13.60
C PHE A 115 -15.23 -14.41 -14.80
N ARG A 116 -14.54 -13.33 -15.17
CA ARG A 116 -13.62 -13.31 -16.31
C ARG A 116 -12.35 -12.54 -15.98
N VAL A 117 -11.20 -13.20 -16.19
CA VAL A 117 -9.89 -12.54 -16.20
C VAL A 117 -9.86 -11.58 -17.40
N THR A 118 -10.10 -10.30 -17.11
CA THR A 118 -10.26 -9.20 -18.06
C THR A 118 -9.45 -8.02 -17.56
N TRP A 119 -9.80 -6.80 -17.95
CA TRP A 119 -9.14 -5.63 -17.39
C TRP A 119 -9.48 -5.42 -15.92
N GLU A 120 -8.50 -4.93 -15.20
CA GLU A 120 -8.61 -4.61 -13.78
C GLU A 120 -9.20 -3.21 -13.59
N VAL A 121 -9.94 -3.04 -12.50
CA VAL A 121 -10.47 -1.78 -11.99
C VAL A 121 -10.12 -1.67 -10.51
N THR A 122 -10.24 -0.47 -9.96
CA THR A 122 -10.14 -0.23 -8.52
C THR A 122 -11.07 -1.15 -7.75
N ASP A 123 -10.54 -1.87 -6.77
CA ASP A 123 -11.36 -2.43 -5.70
C ASP A 123 -11.68 -1.31 -4.70
N TYR A 124 -12.95 -1.15 -4.37
CA TYR A 124 -13.43 0.01 -3.60
C TYR A 124 -12.83 0.06 -2.19
N ILE A 125 -12.41 -1.08 -1.64
CA ILE A 125 -11.74 -1.15 -0.33
C ILE A 125 -10.28 -0.67 -0.36
N SER A 126 -9.65 -0.57 -1.54
CA SER A 126 -8.21 -0.31 -1.68
C SER A 126 -7.74 0.90 -0.87
N GLY A 127 -6.93 0.65 0.15
CA GLY A 127 -6.34 1.68 0.98
C GLY A 127 -5.44 2.60 0.19
N GLY A 128 -5.54 3.90 0.43
CA GLY A 128 -4.75 4.87 -0.31
C GLY A 128 -4.92 6.29 0.20
N GLY A 129 -4.00 7.18 -0.16
CA GLY A 129 -4.09 8.58 0.23
C GLY A 129 -2.74 9.18 0.54
N PHE A 130 -2.72 10.14 1.46
CA PHE A 130 -1.54 10.95 1.77
C PHE A 130 -1.26 10.97 3.26
N SER A 131 -0.02 10.69 3.63
CA SER A 131 0.46 10.79 5.00
C SER A 131 0.29 12.20 5.58
N SER A 132 -0.07 12.27 6.84
CA SER A 132 -0.08 13.48 7.66
C SER A 132 1.25 13.70 8.40
N VAL A 133 2.13 12.69 8.43
CA VAL A 133 3.36 12.67 9.23
C VAL A 133 4.62 12.69 8.37
N PHE A 134 4.71 11.78 7.40
CA PHE A 134 5.88 11.65 6.54
C PHE A 134 5.78 12.60 5.35
N PRO A 135 6.78 13.46 5.10
CA PRO A 135 6.78 14.35 3.95
C PRO A 135 6.86 13.55 2.65
N MET A 136 6.42 14.15 1.56
CA MET A 136 6.58 13.61 0.22
C MET A 136 8.05 13.31 -0.08
N PRO A 137 8.45 12.05 -0.32
CA PRO A 137 9.79 11.74 -0.77
C PRO A 137 10.00 12.19 -2.22
N ASP A 138 11.24 12.54 -2.56
CA ASP A 138 11.61 13.09 -3.87
C ASP A 138 11.27 12.16 -5.03
N TYR A 139 11.43 10.84 -4.83
CA TYR A 139 11.23 9.82 -5.87
C TYR A 139 9.80 9.79 -6.42
N GLN A 140 8.79 10.15 -5.63
CA GLN A 140 7.39 10.17 -6.07
C GLN A 140 6.86 11.58 -6.36
N ALA A 141 7.63 12.63 -6.06
CA ALA A 141 7.16 14.01 -6.13
C ALA A 141 6.71 14.40 -7.56
N ALA A 142 7.33 13.85 -8.60
CA ALA A 142 6.90 14.08 -9.99
C ALA A 142 5.53 13.45 -10.28
N ALA A 143 5.38 12.17 -9.93
CA ALA A 143 4.15 11.40 -10.15
C ALA A 143 2.96 11.98 -9.39
N VAL A 144 3.15 12.31 -8.11
CA VAL A 144 2.10 12.89 -7.28
C VAL A 144 1.70 14.29 -7.76
N ARG A 145 2.67 15.13 -8.16
CA ARG A 145 2.36 16.44 -8.76
C ARG A 145 1.59 16.32 -10.06
N ASN A 146 1.87 15.29 -10.88
CA ASN A 146 1.11 15.02 -12.08
C ASN A 146 -0.33 14.67 -11.73
N PHE A 147 -0.55 13.68 -10.85
CA PHE A 147 -1.88 13.30 -10.38
C PHE A 147 -2.68 14.50 -9.83
N LEU A 148 -2.09 15.30 -8.94
CA LEU A 148 -2.75 16.46 -8.35
C LEU A 148 -3.10 17.56 -9.37
N ARG A 149 -2.52 17.54 -10.57
CA ARG A 149 -2.82 18.47 -11.66
C ARG A 149 -3.80 17.90 -12.69
N SER A 150 -3.73 16.60 -12.96
CA SER A 150 -4.47 15.96 -14.05
C SER A 150 -5.71 15.19 -13.59
N ALA A 151 -5.85 14.89 -12.30
CA ALA A 151 -6.95 14.09 -11.78
C ALA A 151 -8.29 14.77 -12.11
N PRO A 152 -9.24 14.05 -12.75
CA PRO A 152 -10.52 14.62 -13.14
C PRO A 152 -11.40 14.98 -11.94
N ARG A 153 -11.21 14.30 -10.81
CA ARG A 153 -11.90 14.54 -9.55
C ARG A 153 -10.90 14.43 -8.41
N LEU A 154 -10.72 15.53 -7.68
CA LEU A 154 -9.99 15.55 -6.43
C LEU A 154 -10.97 15.79 -5.28
N PRO A 155 -10.82 15.06 -4.16
CA PRO A 155 -11.48 15.41 -2.92
C PRO A 155 -11.13 16.84 -2.48
N PRO A 156 -11.97 17.49 -1.65
CA PRO A 156 -11.68 18.82 -1.15
C PRO A 156 -10.32 18.84 -0.43
N ARG A 157 -9.55 19.92 -0.60
CA ARG A 157 -8.18 20.03 -0.03
C ARG A 157 -8.13 19.86 1.49
N SER A 158 -9.24 20.10 2.19
CA SER A 158 -9.34 19.88 3.64
C SER A 158 -9.30 18.40 4.05
N TYR A 159 -9.51 17.47 3.11
CA TYR A 159 -9.58 16.03 3.40
C TYR A 159 -8.22 15.33 3.37
N TYR A 160 -7.15 15.95 2.88
CA TYR A 160 -5.86 15.29 2.77
C TYR A 160 -4.67 16.26 2.79
N ASN A 161 -3.50 15.76 3.18
CA ASN A 161 -2.26 16.50 3.17
C ASN A 161 -1.50 16.29 1.85
N SER A 162 -1.67 17.19 0.88
CA SER A 162 -1.01 17.07 -0.43
C SER A 162 0.53 17.13 -0.41
N SER A 163 1.14 17.43 0.74
CA SER A 163 2.59 17.51 0.92
C SER A 163 3.19 16.24 1.53
N GLY A 164 2.36 15.25 1.88
CA GLY A 164 2.81 14.01 2.52
C GLY A 164 3.14 12.89 1.56
N ARG A 165 3.76 11.81 2.08
CA ARG A 165 3.94 10.55 1.36
C ARG A 165 2.59 10.04 0.89
N ALA A 166 2.36 10.00 -0.41
CA ALA A 166 1.18 9.44 -1.03
C ALA A 166 1.36 7.96 -1.40
N TYR A 167 0.32 7.14 -1.24
CA TYR A 167 0.35 5.68 -1.44
C TYR A 167 -1.00 5.18 -2.02
N PRO A 168 -1.09 3.96 -2.60
CA PRO A 168 -0.07 2.91 -2.66
C PRO A 168 1.02 3.14 -3.73
N ASP A 169 2.04 2.27 -3.74
CA ASP A 169 3.09 2.29 -4.77
C ASP A 169 2.72 1.40 -5.96
N LEU A 170 2.11 0.24 -5.68
CA LEU A 170 1.63 -0.73 -6.66
C LEU A 170 0.27 -1.26 -6.20
N SER A 171 -0.38 -2.07 -7.02
CA SER A 171 -1.56 -2.83 -6.63
C SER A 171 -1.50 -4.27 -7.10
N ALA A 172 -2.37 -5.11 -6.57
CA ALA A 172 -2.69 -6.42 -7.10
C ALA A 172 -4.14 -6.75 -6.76
N LEU A 173 -4.66 -7.84 -7.33
CA LEU A 173 -6.02 -8.26 -7.07
C LEU A 173 -6.27 -8.38 -5.56
N SER A 174 -7.36 -7.82 -5.05
CA SER A 174 -7.75 -7.86 -3.64
C SER A 174 -9.14 -8.45 -3.41
N ASP A 175 -9.81 -8.90 -4.46
CA ASP A 175 -11.19 -9.37 -4.38
C ASP A 175 -11.34 -10.87 -4.70
N ASN A 176 -12.20 -11.56 -3.94
CA ASN A 176 -12.69 -12.92 -4.19
C ASN A 176 -11.63 -14.05 -4.20
N TYR A 177 -10.73 -14.06 -3.22
CA TYR A 177 -9.83 -15.19 -2.98
C TYR A 177 -10.56 -16.41 -2.43
N TRP A 178 -10.03 -17.58 -2.81
CA TRP A 178 -10.27 -18.83 -2.13
C TRP A 178 -9.11 -19.12 -1.17
N VAL A 179 -9.43 -19.42 0.08
CA VAL A 179 -8.45 -19.87 1.07
C VAL A 179 -8.89 -21.20 1.68
N VAL A 180 -7.97 -21.92 2.31
CA VAL A 180 -8.31 -23.10 3.11
C VAL A 180 -7.96 -22.81 4.56
N THR A 181 -8.98 -22.75 5.41
CA THR A 181 -8.83 -22.54 6.86
C THR A 181 -9.42 -23.73 7.59
N ASN A 182 -8.67 -24.34 8.51
CA ASN A 182 -9.12 -25.54 9.24
C ASN A 182 -9.62 -26.66 8.32
N ARG A 183 -8.96 -26.85 7.17
CA ARG A 183 -9.29 -27.82 6.11
C ARG A 183 -10.61 -27.53 5.36
N ILE A 184 -11.19 -26.35 5.52
CA ILE A 184 -12.43 -25.94 4.84
C ILE A 184 -12.07 -24.89 3.77
N PRO A 185 -12.44 -25.09 2.49
CA PRO A 185 -12.31 -24.07 1.47
C PRO A 185 -13.33 -22.95 1.72
N LEU A 186 -12.84 -21.72 1.82
CA LEU A 186 -13.63 -20.52 2.04
C LEU A 186 -13.47 -19.59 0.82
N PRO A 187 -14.54 -19.38 0.03
CA PRO A 187 -14.58 -18.34 -1.00
C PRO A 187 -14.77 -16.94 -0.39
N TRP A 188 -14.76 -15.92 -1.26
CA TRP A 188 -15.12 -14.53 -0.94
C TRP A 188 -14.21 -13.87 0.10
N VAL A 189 -12.97 -14.34 0.24
CA VAL A 189 -11.98 -13.65 1.05
C VAL A 189 -11.44 -12.47 0.23
N SER A 190 -11.68 -11.25 0.70
CA SER A 190 -11.21 -10.02 0.06
C SER A 190 -10.38 -9.20 1.04
N GLY A 191 -9.56 -8.31 0.49
CA GLY A 191 -8.64 -7.45 1.25
C GLY A 191 -7.29 -7.29 0.58
N THR A 192 -6.65 -6.15 0.80
CA THR A 192 -5.29 -5.83 0.36
C THR A 192 -4.25 -6.76 0.99
N SER A 193 -4.60 -7.45 2.07
CA SER A 193 -3.88 -8.61 2.62
C SER A 193 -3.56 -9.68 1.56
N GLY A 194 -4.52 -9.96 0.65
CA GLY A 194 -4.33 -10.89 -0.46
C GLY A 194 -3.44 -10.31 -1.57
N SER A 195 -3.60 -9.01 -1.84
CA SER A 195 -2.83 -8.29 -2.86
C SER A 195 -1.32 -8.23 -2.53
N SER A 196 -0.96 -7.92 -1.28
CA SER A 196 0.43 -7.84 -0.84
C SER A 196 1.13 -9.20 -0.94
N LEU A 197 0.40 -10.27 -0.60
CA LEU A 197 0.90 -11.64 -0.74
C LEU A 197 1.16 -12.00 -2.20
N GLN A 198 0.26 -11.65 -3.14
CA GLN A 198 0.50 -11.92 -4.56
C GLN A 198 1.66 -11.11 -5.13
N ALA A 199 1.77 -9.83 -4.75
CA ALA A 199 2.91 -9.00 -5.13
C ALA A 199 4.24 -9.60 -4.63
N SER A 200 4.23 -10.31 -3.50
CA SER A 200 5.40 -11.06 -3.00
C SER A 200 5.61 -12.44 -3.64
N GLY A 201 4.53 -13.08 -4.11
CA GLY A 201 4.41 -14.52 -4.35
C GLY A 201 4.76 -15.03 -5.75
N GLY A 202 5.04 -14.15 -6.70
CA GLY A 202 5.55 -14.55 -8.03
C GLY A 202 6.97 -15.10 -7.91
N ARG A 203 7.13 -16.42 -7.62
CA ARG A 203 8.41 -17.18 -7.60
C ARG A 203 9.64 -16.39 -7.10
N GLY A 204 9.52 -15.66 -5.99
CA GLY A 204 10.62 -14.86 -5.42
C GLY A 204 11.25 -13.82 -6.38
N THR A 205 10.63 -13.56 -7.53
CA THR A 205 11.20 -12.80 -8.64
C THR A 205 10.50 -11.47 -8.82
N LEU A 206 9.23 -11.30 -8.43
CA LEU A 206 8.58 -9.98 -8.55
C LEU A 206 9.14 -8.98 -7.54
N ALA A 207 9.07 -9.33 -6.25
CA ALA A 207 9.66 -8.52 -5.19
C ALA A 207 11.19 -8.56 -5.21
N GLY A 208 11.82 -9.67 -5.64
CA GLY A 208 13.28 -9.75 -5.82
C GLY A 208 13.81 -8.94 -7.00
N ALA A 209 13.03 -8.76 -8.06
CA ALA A 209 13.40 -7.90 -9.17
C ALA A 209 13.10 -6.42 -8.86
N VAL A 210 11.99 -6.13 -8.15
CA VAL A 210 11.72 -4.80 -7.56
C VAL A 210 12.82 -4.44 -6.55
N ALA A 211 13.34 -5.41 -5.77
CA ALA A 211 14.50 -5.24 -4.88
C ALA A 211 15.82 -5.06 -5.62
N GLY A 212 16.07 -5.85 -6.67
CA GLY A 212 17.37 -5.98 -7.33
C GLY A 212 17.78 -4.80 -8.20
N THR A 213 16.85 -3.89 -8.48
CA THR A 213 17.11 -2.65 -9.24
C THR A 213 17.02 -1.39 -8.38
N CYS A 214 16.73 -1.55 -7.09
CA CYS A 214 16.66 -0.48 -6.11
C CYS A 214 17.90 -0.49 -5.23
N PRO A 215 18.85 0.44 -5.39
CA PRO A 215 19.81 0.69 -4.33
C PRO A 215 19.05 0.96 -3.03
N ALA A 216 19.42 0.22 -1.98
CA ALA A 216 19.04 0.43 -0.58
C ALA A 216 18.39 1.80 -0.29
N GLY A 217 17.08 1.82 -0.05
CA GLY A 217 16.36 3.02 0.39
C GLY A 217 15.79 3.93 -0.70
N GLN A 218 15.94 3.58 -1.98
CA GLN A 218 15.19 4.18 -3.09
C GLN A 218 14.24 3.14 -3.67
N GLN A 219 12.94 3.38 -3.65
CA GLN A 219 11.98 2.50 -4.33
C GLN A 219 12.06 2.65 -5.85
N CYS A 220 11.82 1.53 -6.54
CA CYS A 220 11.98 1.19 -7.96
C CYS A 220 12.30 2.25 -9.02
N PRO A 221 13.30 2.02 -9.89
CA PRO A 221 13.49 2.75 -11.16
C PRO A 221 12.27 2.71 -12.09
N CYS A 222 11.30 1.81 -11.85
CA CYS A 222 10.00 1.81 -12.52
C CYS A 222 9.26 3.15 -12.36
N GLN A 223 9.53 3.88 -11.29
CA GLN A 223 8.83 5.12 -10.95
C GLN A 223 9.40 6.34 -11.71
N GLU A 224 10.66 6.30 -12.15
CA GLU A 224 11.31 7.43 -12.83
C GLU A 224 11.15 7.42 -14.36
N LYS A 225 10.89 6.26 -15.00
CA LYS A 225 10.84 6.14 -16.46
C LYS A 225 9.45 6.33 -17.10
N GLY A 226 8.43 6.69 -16.31
CA GLY A 226 7.06 6.87 -16.82
C GLY A 226 6.35 5.55 -17.14
N PRO A 227 5.14 5.59 -17.74
CA PRO A 227 4.34 4.40 -18.00
C PRO A 227 5.14 3.42 -18.88
N SER A 228 5.30 2.19 -18.38
CA SER A 228 5.95 1.10 -19.07
C SER A 228 5.02 -0.11 -19.07
N ASP A 229 5.11 -0.97 -20.09
CA ASP A 229 4.31 -2.20 -20.19
C ASP A 229 4.56 -3.20 -19.03
N ALA A 230 5.51 -2.89 -18.13
CA ALA A 230 5.83 -3.64 -16.92
C ALA A 230 4.69 -3.65 -15.89
N LEU A 231 3.87 -2.61 -15.88
CA LEU A 231 2.72 -2.50 -15.00
C LEU A 231 1.46 -2.23 -15.85
N TYR A 232 0.36 -2.86 -15.46
CA TYR A 232 -0.95 -2.58 -16.02
C TYR A 232 -1.56 -1.40 -15.27
N ASP A 233 -1.71 -0.28 -15.97
CA ASP A 233 -2.26 0.97 -15.45
C ASP A 233 -3.77 0.85 -15.22
N VAL A 234 -4.21 0.98 -13.97
CA VAL A 234 -5.61 0.90 -13.58
C VAL A 234 -6.18 2.30 -13.55
N THR A 235 -7.12 2.59 -14.45
CA THR A 235 -7.58 3.96 -14.69
C THR A 235 -9.05 4.19 -14.35
N GLN A 236 -9.72 3.18 -13.78
CA GLN A 236 -11.16 3.19 -13.54
C GLN A 236 -11.52 2.82 -12.11
N GLY A 237 -12.37 3.65 -11.50
CA GLY A 237 -12.97 3.42 -10.20
C GLY A 237 -12.32 4.26 -9.10
N CYS A 238 -13.03 4.39 -7.99
CA CYS A 238 -12.62 5.18 -6.83
C CYS A 238 -12.73 4.30 -5.59
N HIS A 239 -11.82 4.48 -4.64
CA HIS A 239 -11.95 3.79 -3.36
C HIS A 239 -12.94 4.51 -2.43
N LEU A 240 -13.31 3.87 -1.34
CA LEU A 240 -14.18 4.43 -0.33
C LEU A 240 -13.60 5.71 0.28
N GLY A 241 -14.50 6.58 0.71
CA GLY A 241 -14.21 7.76 1.51
C GLY A 241 -15.31 7.97 2.54
N TRP A 242 -15.29 9.12 3.20
CA TRP A 242 -16.28 9.43 4.23
C TRP A 242 -17.69 9.55 3.64
N LEU A 243 -18.68 8.92 4.29
CA LEU A 243 -20.08 9.06 3.90
C LEU A 243 -20.65 10.37 4.44
N ASP A 244 -20.35 11.47 3.77
CA ASP A 244 -20.90 12.80 4.03
C ASP A 244 -21.30 13.52 2.74
N ALA A 245 -21.84 14.72 2.87
CA ALA A 245 -22.29 15.54 1.75
C ALA A 245 -21.15 16.12 0.89
N ALA A 246 -19.89 16.07 1.34
CA ALA A 246 -18.78 16.68 0.63
C ALA A 246 -18.04 15.70 -0.28
N VAL A 247 -17.93 14.43 0.14
CA VAL A 247 -17.24 13.39 -0.64
C VAL A 247 -18.11 12.18 -0.99
N GLU A 248 -19.34 12.12 -0.48
CA GLU A 248 -20.39 11.16 -0.88
C GLU A 248 -19.93 9.68 -0.85
N GLY A 249 -19.12 9.33 0.15
CA GLY A 249 -18.61 7.96 0.32
C GLY A 249 -17.46 7.61 -0.62
N GLN A 250 -16.92 8.55 -1.39
CA GLN A 250 -15.80 8.32 -2.30
C GLN A 250 -14.54 9.06 -1.87
N GLY A 251 -13.41 8.36 -1.87
CA GLY A 251 -12.08 8.94 -1.68
C GLY A 251 -11.53 9.46 -3.01
N PHE A 252 -10.26 9.15 -3.27
CA PHE A 252 -9.60 9.38 -4.55
C PHE A 252 -10.09 8.41 -5.63
N CYS A 253 -9.87 8.78 -6.89
CA CYS A 253 -10.15 7.95 -8.05
C CYS A 253 -8.87 7.58 -8.77
N ALA A 254 -8.87 6.39 -9.32
CA ALA A 254 -7.83 5.94 -10.23
C ALA A 254 -7.89 6.73 -11.54
N GLY A 255 -6.74 6.88 -12.19
CA GLY A 255 -6.60 7.65 -13.41
C GLY A 255 -5.30 7.30 -14.13
N PRO A 256 -5.04 7.87 -15.32
CA PRO A 256 -3.82 7.54 -16.06
C PRO A 256 -2.56 7.81 -15.25
N SER A 257 -1.62 6.85 -15.29
CA SER A 257 -0.37 6.86 -14.53
C SER A 257 -0.58 6.66 -13.02
N TRP A 258 0.33 7.16 -12.18
CA TRP A 258 0.23 6.95 -10.74
C TRP A 258 -1.01 7.64 -10.15
N ASP A 259 -1.71 6.94 -9.26
CA ASP A 259 -2.80 7.46 -8.46
C ASP A 259 -2.77 6.93 -7.00
N PRO A 260 -3.38 7.64 -6.02
CA PRO A 260 -3.40 7.24 -4.62
C PRO A 260 -4.49 6.19 -4.33
N VAL A 261 -4.78 5.30 -5.28
CA VAL A 261 -5.73 4.19 -5.12
C VAL A 261 -5.10 2.87 -5.54
N THR A 262 -4.37 2.86 -6.65
CA THR A 262 -3.72 1.68 -7.25
C THR A 262 -2.22 1.88 -7.51
N GLY A 263 -1.70 3.08 -7.21
CA GLY A 263 -0.29 3.39 -7.39
C GLY A 263 0.04 3.40 -8.88
N TRP A 264 1.14 2.74 -9.26
CA TRP A 264 1.47 2.56 -10.68
C TRP A 264 0.71 1.40 -11.35
N GLY A 265 -0.20 0.74 -10.63
CA GLY A 265 -1.02 -0.36 -11.14
C GLY A 265 -0.45 -1.74 -10.84
N THR A 266 -0.88 -2.73 -11.64
CA THR A 266 -0.66 -4.15 -11.33
C THR A 266 0.50 -4.78 -12.10
N PRO A 267 1.30 -5.66 -11.49
CA PRO A 267 2.49 -6.23 -12.13
C PRO A 267 2.21 -7.13 -13.35
N ASN A 268 2.74 -6.75 -14.52
CA ASN A 268 2.82 -7.61 -15.70
C ASN A 268 4.14 -8.39 -15.70
N PHE A 269 4.15 -9.56 -15.07
CA PHE A 269 5.38 -10.29 -14.72
C PHE A 269 6.43 -10.39 -15.85
N PRO A 270 6.11 -10.83 -17.08
CA PRO A 270 7.12 -10.94 -18.14
C PRO A 270 7.77 -9.61 -18.51
N GLN A 271 6.99 -8.52 -18.57
CA GLN A 271 7.51 -7.20 -18.92
C GLN A 271 8.25 -6.56 -17.76
N LEU A 272 7.74 -6.75 -16.53
CA LEU A 272 8.41 -6.30 -15.31
C LEU A 272 9.76 -6.99 -15.16
N LEU A 273 9.84 -8.31 -15.33
CA LEU A 273 11.12 -9.03 -15.27
C LEU A 273 12.11 -8.51 -16.32
N ARG A 274 11.69 -8.24 -17.55
CA ARG A 274 12.56 -7.68 -18.60
C ARG A 274 13.09 -6.30 -18.24
N ALA A 275 12.22 -5.42 -17.74
CA ALA A 275 12.59 -4.08 -17.30
C ALA A 275 13.63 -4.11 -16.17
N LEU A 276 13.58 -5.14 -15.33
CA LEU A 276 14.44 -5.25 -14.14
C LEU A 276 15.76 -5.97 -14.41
N LEU A 277 15.85 -6.76 -15.49
CA LEU A 277 17.10 -7.41 -15.92
C LEU A 277 17.95 -6.56 -16.86
N SER A 278 17.43 -5.41 -17.33
CA SER A 278 18.08 -4.53 -18.30
C SER A 278 18.29 -3.13 -17.68
N PRO A 279 19.32 -2.93 -16.85
CA PRO A 279 19.58 -1.66 -16.15
C PRO A 279 19.82 -0.48 -17.10
#